data_AF-A0A7J8V7Z0-F1
#
_entry.id   AF-A0A7J8V7Z0-F1
#
_cell.length_a   1.000
_cell.length_b   1.000
_cell.length_c   1.000
_cell.angle_alpha   90.00
_cell.angle_beta   90.00
_cell.angle_gamma   90.00
#
_symmetry.space_group_name_H-M   'P 1'
#
loop_
_entity.id
_entity.type
_entity.pdbx_description
1 polymer ?
#
loop_
_entity_poly.entity_id
_entity_poly.type
_entity_poly.pdbx_seq_one_letter_code
_entity_poly.pdbx_strand_id
1 'polypeptide(L)'
;MVKMTMIARVTDGLPLAEGLDDGRDLVDAEMYKQQVKALFKNLSKGHNEASRMSIETGPYVFHYIIEGRVCYLTMCDRSYPKKLAFQYLEDLKNEFERVNGAQIETAARPYAFIKFEVSQMSSRLTSESRIYADKARDLNRQALIRKWAPVAIVLGVVFLLFWVKAKLW
;
A
#
# COMPACT_ATOMS: atom_id res chain seq x y z
N MET A 1 6.13 3.59 -2.29
CA MET A 1 4.79 4.06 -2.69
C MET A 1 4.20 3.08 -3.69
N VAL A 2 2.87 3.02 -3.82
CA VAL A 2 2.20 2.23 -4.86
C VAL A 2 2.51 2.84 -6.22
N LYS A 3 2.62 1.99 -7.24
CA LYS A 3 3.07 2.32 -8.60
C LYS A 3 2.09 1.86 -9.67
N MET A 4 1.48 0.69 -9.45
CA MET A 4 0.55 0.06 -10.39
C MET A 4 -0.42 -0.81 -9.60
N THR A 5 -1.64 -0.90 -10.09
CA THR A 5 -2.67 -1.78 -9.55
C THR A 5 -3.40 -2.47 -10.69
N MET A 6 -3.62 -3.78 -10.56
CA MET A 6 -4.34 -4.60 -11.53
C MET A 6 -5.31 -5.53 -10.82
N ILE A 7 -6.50 -5.67 -11.39
CA ILE A 7 -7.54 -6.58 -10.92
C ILE A 7 -7.81 -7.58 -12.02
N ALA A 8 -7.82 -8.87 -11.69
CA ALA A 8 -8.09 -9.93 -12.67
C ALA A 8 -8.94 -11.05 -12.07
N ARG A 9 -9.73 -11.69 -12.92
CA ARG A 9 -10.48 -12.88 -12.53
C ARG A 9 -9.57 -14.09 -12.53
N VAL A 10 -9.59 -14.85 -11.43
CA VAL A 10 -8.70 -15.99 -11.22
C VAL A 10 -9.03 -17.15 -12.14
N THR A 11 -10.30 -17.39 -12.48
CA THR A 11 -10.71 -18.58 -13.25
C THR A 11 -10.07 -18.68 -14.64
N ASP A 12 -9.81 -17.54 -15.27
CA ASP A 12 -9.31 -17.45 -16.64
C ASP A 12 -8.13 -16.48 -16.78
N GLY A 13 -7.75 -15.78 -15.71
CA GLY A 13 -6.73 -14.74 -15.73
C GLY A 13 -7.18 -13.47 -16.45
N LEU A 14 -8.50 -13.28 -16.66
CA LEU A 14 -9.04 -12.15 -17.42
C LEU A 14 -8.79 -10.83 -16.68
N PRO A 15 -8.05 -9.86 -17.25
CA PRO A 15 -7.91 -8.53 -16.66
C PRO A 15 -9.26 -7.82 -16.59
N LEU A 16 -9.62 -7.31 -15.43
CA LEU A 16 -10.89 -6.65 -15.16
C LEU A 16 -10.75 -5.12 -15.13
N ALA A 17 -9.71 -4.63 -14.45
CA ALA A 17 -9.38 -3.22 -14.33
C ALA A 17 -7.87 -3.04 -14.09
N GLU A 18 -7.35 -1.87 -14.42
CA GLU A 18 -5.95 -1.49 -14.23
C GLU A 18 -5.88 0.00 -13.92
N GLY A 19 -4.97 0.38 -13.02
CA GLY A 19 -4.65 1.76 -12.73
C GLY A 19 -3.14 1.90 -12.55
N LEU A 20 -2.57 2.88 -13.25
CA LEU A 20 -1.20 3.31 -13.02
C LEU A 20 -1.22 4.64 -12.27
N ASP A 21 -0.28 4.82 -11.37
CA ASP A 21 -0.03 6.14 -10.78
C ASP A 21 0.72 6.98 -11.82
N ASP A 22 0.21 8.18 -12.14
CA ASP A 22 0.74 9.09 -13.19
C ASP A 22 2.11 9.70 -12.82
N GLY A 23 2.65 9.33 -11.65
CA GLY A 23 3.88 9.86 -11.07
C GLY A 23 5.17 9.28 -11.66
N ARG A 24 5.50 9.67 -12.89
CA ARG A 24 6.71 9.39 -13.70
C ARG A 24 6.71 8.04 -14.40
N ASP A 25 7.06 8.07 -15.69
CA ASP A 25 7.29 6.92 -16.55
C ASP A 25 8.13 5.87 -15.82
N LEU A 26 7.44 4.84 -15.30
CA LEU A 26 8.06 3.57 -14.94
C LEU A 26 8.74 3.09 -16.21
N VAL A 27 10.07 3.26 -16.29
CA VAL A 27 10.89 2.95 -17.48
C VAL A 27 10.61 1.53 -18.00
N ASP A 28 10.21 0.62 -17.12
CA ASP A 28 9.86 -0.77 -17.43
C ASP A 28 8.40 -1.13 -17.11
N ALA A 29 7.46 -0.18 -17.18
CA ALA A 29 6.04 -0.40 -16.88
C ALA A 29 5.48 -1.63 -17.62
N GLU A 30 5.76 -1.73 -18.91
CA GLU A 30 5.25 -2.81 -19.75
C GLU A 30 5.83 -4.18 -19.35
N MET A 31 7.10 -4.23 -18.96
CA MET A 31 7.73 -5.45 -18.45
C MET A 31 7.01 -5.94 -17.17
N TYR A 32 6.77 -5.05 -16.21
CA TYR A 32 6.08 -5.43 -14.97
C TYR A 32 4.62 -5.82 -15.23
N LYS A 33 3.92 -5.15 -16.15
CA LYS A 33 2.57 -5.57 -16.59
C LYS A 33 2.57 -6.97 -17.17
N GLN A 34 3.57 -7.31 -17.99
CA GLN A 34 3.71 -8.66 -18.55
C GLN A 34 3.95 -9.71 -17.46
N GLN A 35 4.79 -9.40 -16.46
CA GLN A 35 5.00 -10.29 -15.31
C GLN A 35 3.70 -10.52 -14.52
N VAL A 36 2.91 -9.46 -14.30
CA VAL A 36 1.61 -9.57 -13.61
C VAL A 36 0.62 -10.41 -14.44
N LYS A 37 0.54 -10.20 -15.76
CA LYS A 37 -0.31 -11.01 -16.64
C LYS A 37 0.11 -12.49 -16.62
N ALA A 38 1.41 -12.78 -16.61
CA ALA A 38 1.92 -14.14 -16.47
C ALA A 38 1.56 -14.74 -15.11
N LEU A 39 1.63 -13.95 -14.03
CA LEU A 39 1.18 -14.37 -12.70
C LEU A 39 -0.31 -14.73 -12.71
N PHE A 40 -1.20 -13.88 -13.25
CA PHE A 40 -2.63 -14.20 -13.35
C PHE A 40 -2.90 -15.46 -14.15
N LYS A 41 -2.17 -15.70 -15.25
CA LYS A 41 -2.27 -16.93 -16.04
C LYS A 41 -1.78 -18.17 -15.28
N ASN A 42 -0.84 -18.03 -14.36
CA ASN A 42 -0.43 -19.13 -13.50
C ASN A 42 -1.46 -19.38 -12.39
N LEU A 43 -2.02 -18.30 -11.83
CA LEU A 43 -3.07 -18.41 -10.81
C LEU A 43 -4.33 -19.08 -11.36
N SER A 44 -4.64 -18.91 -12.65
CA SER A 44 -5.80 -19.57 -13.27
C SER A 44 -5.65 -21.07 -13.49
N LYS A 45 -4.43 -21.61 -13.39
CA LYS A 45 -4.16 -23.05 -13.46
C LYS A 45 -4.32 -23.77 -12.12
N GLY A 46 -4.89 -23.11 -11.11
CA GLY A 46 -5.13 -23.70 -9.79
C GLY A 46 -3.88 -23.85 -8.91
N HIS A 47 -2.77 -23.20 -9.24
CA HIS A 47 -1.52 -23.25 -8.46
C HIS A 47 -1.53 -22.27 -7.27
N ASN A 48 -2.66 -22.16 -6.56
CA ASN A 48 -2.88 -21.08 -5.59
C ASN A 48 -2.86 -21.64 -4.17
N GLU A 49 -1.70 -21.65 -3.53
CA GLU A 49 -1.57 -22.11 -2.14
C GLU A 49 -1.98 -21.06 -1.10
N ALA A 50 -1.92 -19.76 -1.43
CA ALA A 50 -2.19 -18.67 -0.48
C ALA A 50 -3.09 -17.57 -1.06
N SER A 51 -4.09 -17.15 -0.27
CA SER A 51 -4.99 -16.03 -0.58
C SER A 51 -4.35 -14.66 -0.39
N ARG A 52 -3.18 -14.57 0.25
CA ARG A 52 -2.39 -13.33 0.39
C ARG A 52 -0.92 -13.63 0.17
N MET A 53 -0.26 -12.89 -0.71
CA MET A 53 1.12 -13.17 -1.08
C MET A 53 1.92 -11.90 -1.39
N SER A 54 3.24 -11.99 -1.18
CA SER A 54 4.21 -10.99 -1.57
C SER A 54 5.28 -11.63 -2.46
N ILE A 55 5.53 -11.06 -3.63
CA ILE A 55 6.54 -11.54 -4.58
C ILE A 55 7.54 -10.40 -4.81
N GLU A 56 8.81 -10.66 -4.52
CA GLU A 56 9.87 -9.68 -4.76
C GLU A 56 10.22 -9.61 -6.25
N THR A 57 10.24 -8.40 -6.82
CA THR A 57 10.52 -8.15 -8.24
C THR A 57 11.57 -7.04 -8.39
N GLY A 58 12.72 -7.26 -7.76
CA GLY A 58 13.85 -6.33 -7.78
C GLY A 58 13.60 -5.08 -6.92
N PRO A 59 13.50 -3.87 -7.53
CA PRO A 59 13.25 -2.63 -6.77
C PRO A 59 11.80 -2.52 -6.26
N TYR A 60 10.90 -3.33 -6.79
CA TYR A 60 9.49 -3.37 -6.43
C TYR A 60 9.11 -4.69 -5.76
N VAL A 61 7.93 -4.68 -5.15
CA VAL A 61 7.29 -5.87 -4.59
C VAL A 61 5.85 -5.90 -5.11
N PHE A 62 5.43 -7.07 -5.58
CA PHE A 62 4.03 -7.35 -5.85
C PHE A 62 3.36 -7.85 -4.58
N HIS A 63 2.24 -7.24 -4.23
CA HIS A 63 1.34 -7.73 -3.20
C HIS A 63 0.03 -8.10 -3.87
N TYR A 64 -0.52 -9.27 -3.57
CA TYR A 64 -1.86 -9.62 -4.02
C TYR A 64 -2.69 -10.27 -2.92
N ILE A 65 -4.00 -10.07 -3.03
CA ILE A 65 -5.01 -10.86 -2.33
C ILE A 65 -5.94 -11.53 -3.33
N ILE A 66 -6.40 -12.72 -3.00
CA ILE A 66 -7.44 -13.44 -3.74
C ILE A 66 -8.65 -13.56 -2.83
N GLU A 67 -9.76 -12.96 -3.24
CA GLU A 67 -11.06 -13.09 -2.58
C GLU A 67 -12.09 -13.60 -3.59
N GLY A 68 -12.82 -14.64 -3.22
CA GLY A 68 -13.71 -15.35 -4.14
C GLY A 68 -12.97 -15.83 -5.38
N ARG A 69 -13.33 -15.27 -6.55
CA ARG A 69 -12.68 -15.57 -7.85
C ARG A 69 -11.91 -14.39 -8.43
N VAL A 70 -11.55 -13.40 -7.61
CA VAL A 70 -10.88 -12.17 -8.07
C VAL A 70 -9.54 -12.01 -7.35
N CYS A 71 -8.51 -11.70 -8.13
CA CYS A 71 -7.19 -11.33 -7.64
C CYS A 71 -7.03 -9.81 -7.73
N TYR A 72 -6.69 -9.19 -6.62
CA TYR A 72 -6.38 -7.79 -6.49
C TYR A 72 -4.89 -7.67 -6.24
N LEU A 73 -4.17 -7.02 -7.16
CA LEU A 73 -2.71 -6.92 -7.11
C LEU A 73 -2.28 -5.46 -7.15
N THR A 74 -1.26 -5.14 -6.35
CA THR A 74 -0.56 -3.86 -6.42
C THR A 74 0.95 -4.08 -6.48
N MET A 75 1.63 -3.23 -7.24
CA MET A 75 3.08 -3.08 -7.24
C MET A 75 3.44 -1.82 -6.48
N CYS A 76 4.40 -1.93 -5.56
CA CYS A 76 4.92 -0.79 -4.81
C CYS A 76 6.44 -0.85 -4.65
N ASP A 77 7.07 0.28 -4.32
CA ASP A 77 8.48 0.31 -3.92
C ASP A 77 8.74 -0.68 -2.78
N ARG A 78 9.90 -1.34 -2.78
CA ARG A 78 10.30 -2.29 -1.71
C ARG A 78 10.28 -1.69 -0.30
N SER A 79 10.49 -0.38 -0.18
CA SER A 79 10.42 0.36 1.09
C SER A 79 8.99 0.61 1.59
N TYR A 80 7.98 0.34 0.76
CA TYR A 80 6.59 0.57 1.13
C TYR A 80 6.14 -0.48 2.18
N PRO A 81 5.53 -0.06 3.31
CA PRO A 81 5.18 -1.00 4.36
C PRO A 81 4.17 -2.06 3.91
N LYS A 82 4.54 -3.35 4.06
CA LYS A 82 3.69 -4.51 3.71
C LYS A 82 2.25 -4.40 4.25
N LYS A 83 2.10 -3.96 5.50
CA LYS A 83 0.78 -3.81 6.13
C LYS A 83 -0.10 -2.79 5.39
N LEU A 84 0.48 -1.68 4.92
CA LEU A 84 -0.24 -0.66 4.16
C LEU A 84 -0.61 -1.16 2.76
N ALA A 85 0.25 -1.94 2.12
CA ALA A 85 -0.06 -2.56 0.82
C ALA A 85 -1.27 -3.50 0.90
N PHE A 86 -1.34 -4.35 1.93
CA PHE A 86 -2.49 -5.23 2.12
C PHE A 86 -3.76 -4.48 2.54
N GLN A 87 -3.65 -3.46 3.39
CA GLN A 87 -4.78 -2.59 3.72
C GLN A 87 -5.36 -1.93 2.45
N TYR A 88 -4.49 -1.37 1.62
CA TYR A 88 -4.85 -0.78 0.33
C TYR A 88 -5.64 -1.76 -0.55
N LEU A 89 -5.19 -3.03 -0.63
CA LEU A 89 -5.87 -4.06 -1.42
C LEU A 89 -7.25 -4.43 -0.86
N GLU A 90 -7.41 -4.47 0.47
CA GLU A 90 -8.71 -4.72 1.10
C GLU A 90 -9.71 -3.60 0.80
N ASP A 91 -9.27 -2.35 0.90
CA ASP A 91 -10.11 -1.18 0.61
C ASP A 91 -10.51 -1.14 -0.86
N LEU A 92 -9.56 -1.43 -1.77
CA LEU A 92 -9.81 -1.58 -3.20
C LEU A 92 -10.83 -2.68 -3.50
N LYS A 93 -10.67 -3.86 -2.90
CA LYS A 93 -11.58 -5.00 -3.05
C LYS A 93 -12.98 -4.64 -2.61
N ASN A 94 -13.14 -4.08 -1.40
CA ASN A 94 -14.45 -3.71 -0.86
C ASN A 94 -15.19 -2.77 -1.81
N GLU A 95 -14.51 -1.77 -2.35
CA GLU A 95 -15.13 -0.82 -3.28
C GLU A 95 -15.43 -1.45 -4.64
N PHE A 96 -14.49 -2.21 -5.20
CA PHE A 96 -14.68 -2.85 -6.49
C PHE A 96 -15.88 -3.80 -6.48
N GLU A 97 -16.02 -4.60 -5.42
CA GLU A 97 -17.16 -5.52 -5.25
C GLU A 97 -18.46 -4.77 -4.99
N ARG A 98 -18.42 -3.67 -4.22
CA ARG A 98 -19.58 -2.81 -3.97
C ARG A 98 -20.17 -2.25 -5.27
N VAL A 99 -19.32 -1.84 -6.21
CA VAL A 99 -19.75 -1.21 -7.47
C VAL A 99 -20.02 -2.23 -8.57
N ASN A 100 -19.16 -3.25 -8.71
CA ASN A 100 -19.13 -4.13 -9.88
C ASN A 100 -19.43 -5.61 -9.58
N GLY A 101 -19.56 -6.00 -8.30
CA GLY A 101 -19.59 -7.40 -7.86
C GLY A 101 -20.50 -8.32 -8.68
N ALA A 102 -21.73 -7.87 -8.95
CA ALA A 102 -22.72 -8.65 -9.70
C ALA A 102 -22.33 -8.95 -11.15
N GLN A 103 -21.46 -8.13 -11.76
CA GLN A 103 -21.10 -8.22 -13.18
C GLN A 103 -19.76 -8.94 -13.42
N ILE A 104 -18.98 -9.18 -12.35
CA ILE A 104 -17.62 -9.75 -12.44
C ILE A 104 -17.61 -11.11 -13.13
N GLU A 105 -18.53 -12.02 -12.78
CA GLU A 105 -18.57 -13.37 -13.36
C GLU A 105 -19.02 -13.35 -14.82
N THR A 106 -19.88 -12.41 -15.21
CA THR A 106 -20.40 -12.28 -16.57
C THR A 106 -19.48 -11.54 -17.52
N ALA A 107 -18.41 -10.91 -17.01
CA ALA A 107 -17.47 -10.18 -17.83
C ALA A 107 -16.78 -11.12 -18.84
N ALA A 108 -16.84 -10.74 -20.12
CA ALA A 108 -16.26 -11.53 -21.22
C ALA A 108 -15.17 -10.78 -22.00
N ARG A 109 -14.95 -9.49 -21.69
CA ARG A 109 -13.96 -8.65 -22.37
C ARG A 109 -12.87 -8.20 -21.40
N PRO A 110 -11.60 -8.19 -21.81
CA PRO A 110 -10.53 -7.61 -21.01
C PRO A 110 -10.85 -6.15 -20.67
N TYR A 111 -10.53 -5.74 -19.45
CA TYR A 111 -10.74 -4.38 -18.95
C TYR A 111 -12.20 -3.92 -19.01
N ALA A 112 -13.15 -4.85 -18.84
CA ALA A 112 -14.59 -4.56 -18.84
C ALA A 112 -14.99 -3.44 -17.86
N PHE A 113 -14.18 -3.22 -16.81
CA PHE A 113 -14.42 -2.24 -15.77
C PHE A 113 -13.45 -1.05 -15.83
N ILE A 114 -12.94 -0.69 -17.01
CA ILE A 114 -12.03 0.46 -17.18
C ILE A 114 -12.61 1.80 -16.67
N LYS A 115 -13.94 1.92 -16.58
CA LYS A 115 -14.63 3.09 -15.98
C LYS A 115 -14.44 3.18 -14.47
N PHE A 116 -14.08 2.09 -13.81
CA PHE A 116 -13.65 2.10 -12.43
C PHE A 116 -12.27 2.76 -12.39
N GLU A 117 -12.20 4.03 -11.97
CA GLU A 117 -10.97 4.83 -11.94
C GLU A 117 -10.00 4.31 -10.85
N VAL A 118 -9.37 3.16 -11.11
CA VAL A 118 -8.38 2.54 -10.22
C VAL A 118 -7.28 3.53 -9.87
N SER A 119 -6.82 4.35 -10.83
CA SER A 119 -5.78 5.36 -10.58
C SER A 119 -6.23 6.42 -9.58
N GLN A 120 -7.43 6.99 -9.73
CA GLN A 120 -7.95 7.98 -8.78
C GLN A 120 -8.13 7.37 -7.38
N MET A 121 -8.64 6.14 -7.31
CA MET A 121 -8.78 5.41 -6.07
C MET A 121 -7.41 5.11 -5.42
N SER A 122 -6.44 4.73 -6.23
CA SER A 122 -5.07 4.47 -5.78
C SER A 122 -4.44 5.70 -5.16
N SER A 123 -4.56 6.86 -5.79
CA SER A 123 -4.06 8.12 -5.25
C SER A 123 -4.74 8.49 -3.93
N ARG A 124 -6.06 8.29 -3.81
CA ARG A 124 -6.78 8.55 -2.56
C ARG A 124 -6.32 7.64 -1.43
N LEU A 125 -6.42 6.33 -1.60
CA LEU A 125 -6.07 5.35 -0.56
C LEU A 125 -4.59 5.43 -0.13
N THR A 126 -3.69 5.75 -1.07
CA THR A 126 -2.26 5.91 -0.76
C THR A 126 -1.95 7.21 -0.05
N SER A 127 -2.64 8.31 -0.39
CA SER A 127 -2.52 9.59 0.29
C SER A 127 -3.01 9.50 1.74
N GLU A 128 -4.14 8.84 1.96
CA GLU A 128 -4.67 8.57 3.30
C GLU A 128 -3.69 7.73 4.11
N SER A 129 -3.15 6.64 3.53
CA SER A 129 -2.14 5.80 4.19
C SER A 129 -0.88 6.57 4.62
N ARG A 130 -0.42 7.55 3.82
CA ARG A 130 0.72 8.42 4.19
C ARG A 130 0.37 9.31 5.38
N ILE A 131 -0.82 9.92 5.37
CA ILE A 131 -1.30 10.75 6.48
C ILE A 131 -1.35 9.94 7.78
N TYR A 132 -1.81 8.68 7.73
CA TYR A 132 -1.81 7.80 8.90
C TYR A 132 -0.40 7.48 9.41
N ALA A 133 0.55 7.21 8.52
CA ALA A 133 1.95 6.94 8.91
C ALA A 133 2.61 8.16 9.55
N ASP A 134 2.40 9.35 8.97
CA ASP A 134 2.93 10.61 9.49
C ASP A 134 2.29 10.94 10.85
N LYS A 135 0.96 10.78 10.97
CA LYS A 135 0.23 10.97 12.22
C LYS A 135 0.70 10.00 13.32
N ALA A 136 0.99 8.74 12.98
CA ALA A 136 1.52 7.78 13.94
C ALA A 136 2.93 8.17 14.44
N ARG A 137 3.78 8.72 13.55
CA ARG A 137 5.10 9.23 13.92
C ARG A 137 4.99 10.42 14.87
N ASP A 138 4.06 11.34 14.60
CA ASP A 138 3.82 12.50 15.45
C ASP A 138 3.27 12.11 16.82
N LEU A 139 2.35 11.15 16.89
CA LEU A 139 1.85 10.61 18.15
C LEU A 139 2.97 9.98 18.97
N ASN A 140 3.86 9.19 18.35
CA ASN A 140 5.01 8.60 19.02
C ASN A 140 6.00 9.67 19.51
N ARG A 141 6.26 10.73 18.72
CA ARG A 141 7.08 11.87 19.14
C ARG A 141 6.46 12.61 20.32
N GLN A 142 5.15 12.87 20.28
CA GLN A 142 4.44 13.51 21.38
C GLN A 142 4.46 12.65 22.64
N ALA A 143 4.30 11.34 22.52
CA ALA A 143 4.41 10.42 23.65
C ALA A 143 5.81 10.46 24.27
N LEU A 144 6.86 10.48 23.44
CA LEU A 144 8.24 10.61 23.90
C LEU A 144 8.47 11.96 24.62
N ILE A 145 8.00 13.07 24.03
CA ILE A 145 8.10 14.40 24.63
C ILE A 145 7.37 14.42 25.98
N ARG A 146 6.14 13.92 26.06
CA ARG A 146 5.38 13.85 27.32
C ARG A 146 6.10 13.04 28.40
N LYS A 147 6.81 11.97 28.00
CA LYS A 147 7.56 11.11 28.92
C LYS A 147 8.83 11.77 29.46
N TRP A 148 9.57 12.50 28.62
CA TRP A 148 10.92 12.98 28.96
C TRP A 148 11.02 14.48 29.26
N ALA A 149 10.08 15.31 28.79
CA ALA A 149 10.12 16.75 29.01
C ALA A 149 10.18 17.14 30.50
N PRO A 150 9.40 16.53 31.42
CA PRO A 150 9.49 16.86 32.84
C PRO A 150 10.88 16.56 33.43
N VAL A 151 11.47 15.42 33.05
CA VAL A 151 12.81 15.02 33.52
C VAL A 151 13.88 16.00 33.01
N ALA A 152 13.80 16.39 31.74
CA ALA A 152 14.73 17.36 31.14
C ALA A 152 14.64 18.74 31.81
N ILE A 153 13.44 19.20 32.17
CA ILE A 153 13.24 20.48 32.87
C ILE A 153 13.91 20.44 34.25
N VAL A 154 13.68 19.38 35.03
CA VAL A 154 14.28 19.25 36.37
C VAL A 154 15.81 19.22 36.30
N LEU A 155 16.37 18.42 35.39
CA LEU A 155 17.83 18.36 35.17
C LEU A 155 18.39 19.71 34.73
N GLY A 156 17.69 20.44 33.86
CA GLY A 156 18.08 21.78 33.42
C GLY A 156 18.12 22.80 34.55
N VAL A 157 17.12 22.80 35.44
CA VAL A 157 17.09 23.68 36.63
C VAL A 157 18.23 23.34 37.59
N VAL A 158 18.45 22.05 37.88
CA VAL A 158 19.55 21.62 38.75
C VAL A 158 20.90 22.04 38.15
N PHE A 159 21.11 21.80 36.86
CA PHE A 159 22.33 22.21 36.17
C PHE A 159 22.55 23.73 36.20
N LEU A 160 21.49 24.51 35.98
CA LEU A 160 21.53 25.98 36.07
C LEU A 160 21.94 26.44 37.48
N LEU A 161 21.35 25.85 38.53
CA LEU A 161 21.68 26.18 39.92
C LEU A 161 23.16 25.87 40.23
N PHE A 162 23.66 24.72 39.77
CA PHE A 162 25.08 24.37 39.89
C PHE A 162 25.98 25.36 39.13
N TRP A 163 25.61 25.73 37.92
CA TRP A 163 26.37 26.67 37.09
C TRP A 163 26.45 28.06 37.72
N VAL A 164 25.33 28.58 38.23
CA VAL A 164 25.28 29.87 38.93
C VAL A 164 26.13 29.83 40.19
N LYS A 165 26.05 28.75 40.97
CA LYS A 165 26.88 28.58 42.18
C LYS A 165 28.38 28.56 41.85
N ALA A 166 28.78 27.86 40.78
CA ALA A 166 30.18 27.78 40.36
C ALA A 166 30.74 29.08 39.75
N LYS A 167 29.87 30.06 39.43
CA LYS A 167 30.27 31.36 38.89
C LYS A 167 30.31 32.46 39.95
N LEU A 168 29.53 32.31 41.02
CA LEU A 168 29.40 33.30 42.10
C LEU A 168 30.35 33.05 43.29
N TRP A 169 31.02 31.89 43.34
CA TRP A 169 32.08 31.54 44.29
C TRP A 169 33.35 31.19 43.53
#